data_AF-X1J592-F1
#
_entry.id   AF-X1J592-F1
#
_cell.length_a   1.000
_cell.length_b   1.000
_cell.length_c   1.000
_cell.angle_alpha   90.00
_cell.angle_beta   90.00
_cell.angle_gamma   90.00
#
_symmetry.space_group_name_H-M   'P 1'
#
loop_
_entity.id
_entity.type
_entity.pdbx_description
1 polymer ?
#
loop_
_entity_poly.entity_id
_entity_poly.type
_entity_poly.pdbx_seq_one_letter_code
_entity_poly.pdbx_strand_id
1 'polypeptide(L)'
;VVGHQAEEVKSALGEGFEYVYQDKRLGTGDALKQAVSFLRGFKGELVVVPGDAPFITSSMLIELIEHHRQTRPAATVLTALLPDPSYYGRIVMNGYIDGYRQIERIVESKDASSEELEIKEINSGIYCFDNQRLLPLLPHLSRSNKGGEYYLTDVVELLNKQKLRVEAMKVEDPQIVLGVNTPEELKRAWKILGKRK
;
A
#
# COMPACT_ATOMS: atom_id res chain seq x y z
N VAL A 1 12.21 -0.45 4.99
CA VAL A 1 12.01 -1.09 6.32
C VAL A 1 12.36 -2.56 6.17
N VAL A 2 13.17 -3.10 7.07
CA VAL A 2 13.66 -4.49 7.03
C VAL A 2 13.32 -5.20 8.34
N GLY A 3 13.24 -6.53 8.32
CA GLY A 3 12.88 -7.34 9.48
C GLY A 3 13.49 -8.72 9.40
N HIS A 4 12.68 -9.74 9.12
CA HIS A 4 13.19 -11.09 8.86
C HIS A 4 14.20 -11.07 7.70
N GLN A 5 15.34 -11.75 7.89
CA GLN A 5 16.45 -11.79 6.92
C GLN A 5 16.98 -10.41 6.50
N ALA A 6 16.92 -9.41 7.40
CA ALA A 6 17.38 -8.05 7.13
C ALA A 6 18.80 -7.99 6.54
N GLU A 7 19.73 -8.82 7.03
CA GLU A 7 21.11 -8.84 6.54
C GLU A 7 21.22 -9.30 5.07
N GLU A 8 20.40 -10.26 4.63
CA GLU A 8 20.35 -10.67 3.22
C GLU A 8 19.83 -9.54 2.33
N VAL A 9 18.77 -8.85 2.78
CA VAL A 9 18.20 -7.70 2.06
C VAL A 9 19.20 -6.55 1.98
N LYS A 10 19.88 -6.23 3.09
CA LYS A 10 20.90 -5.18 3.14
C LYS A 10 22.10 -5.51 2.27
N SER A 11 22.54 -6.77 2.27
CA SER A 11 23.63 -7.22 1.40
C SER A 11 23.27 -7.10 -0.09
N ALA A 12 22.01 -7.32 -0.46
CA ALA A 12 21.56 -7.20 -1.84
C ALA A 12 21.39 -5.73 -2.30
N LEU A 13 20.94 -4.86 -1.40
CA LEU A 13 20.65 -3.44 -1.70
C LEU A 13 21.87 -2.51 -1.51
N GLY A 14 22.82 -2.87 -0.65
CA GLY A 14 24.07 -2.13 -0.41
C GLY A 14 23.90 -0.88 0.46
N GLU A 15 24.88 0.02 0.44
CA GLU A 15 24.93 1.17 1.36
C GLU A 15 24.16 2.41 0.86
N GLY A 16 23.55 2.35 -0.34
CA GLY A 16 22.80 3.46 -0.93
C GLY A 16 21.41 3.72 -0.33
N PHE A 17 21.06 3.02 0.74
CA PHE A 17 19.74 3.07 1.37
C PHE A 17 19.84 3.23 2.88
N GLU A 18 18.89 3.97 3.45
CA GLU A 18 18.67 4.00 4.89
C GLU A 18 17.82 2.80 5.31
N TYR A 19 18.28 2.11 6.35
CA TYR A 19 17.63 0.90 6.85
C TYR A 19 16.99 1.13 8.21
N VAL A 20 15.71 0.83 8.28
CA VAL A 20 14.91 0.90 9.50
C VAL A 20 14.45 -0.51 9.84
N TYR A 21 14.69 -0.94 11.07
CA TYR A 21 14.35 -2.28 11.53
C TYR A 21 12.94 -2.33 12.11
N GLN A 22 12.20 -3.37 11.73
CA GLN A 22 10.98 -3.79 12.38
C GLN A 22 11.24 -5.12 13.09
N ASP A 23 11.62 -5.05 14.37
CA ASP A 23 12.03 -6.23 15.15
C ASP A 23 10.89 -7.23 15.36
N LYS A 24 9.68 -6.70 15.60
CA LYS A 24 8.46 -7.48 15.77
C LYS A 24 7.55 -7.19 14.58
N ARG A 25 7.17 -8.23 13.85
CA ARG A 25 6.23 -8.15 12.72
C ARG A 25 4.81 -7.90 13.23
N LEU A 26 4.52 -6.68 13.67
CA LEU A 26 3.23 -6.28 14.24
C LEU A 26 2.30 -5.66 13.18
N GLY A 27 2.57 -5.85 11.89
CA GLY A 27 1.77 -5.33 10.78
C GLY A 27 2.46 -4.24 9.95
N THR A 28 1.84 -3.91 8.81
CA THR A 28 2.37 -2.94 7.82
C THR A 28 2.35 -1.50 8.33
N GLY A 29 1.35 -1.13 9.13
CA GLY A 29 1.30 0.16 9.81
C GLY A 29 2.40 0.31 10.85
N ASP A 30 2.76 -0.78 11.54
CA ASP A 30 3.91 -0.79 12.45
C ASP A 30 5.24 -0.65 11.71
N ALA A 31 5.39 -1.31 10.55
CA ALA A 31 6.58 -1.14 9.72
C ALA A 31 6.80 0.34 9.36
N LEU A 32 5.73 1.05 8.99
CA LEU A 32 5.82 2.49 8.71
C LEU A 32 6.08 3.33 9.97
N LYS A 33 5.51 2.95 11.13
CA LYS A 33 5.81 3.61 12.41
C LYS A 33 7.30 3.62 12.74
N GLN A 34 8.03 2.55 12.40
CA GLN A 34 9.48 2.49 12.64
C GLN A 34 10.23 3.58 11.87
N ALA A 35 9.72 4.02 10.71
CA ALA A 35 10.36 5.03 9.87
C ALA A 35 10.02 6.48 10.27
N VAL A 36 9.14 6.71 11.26
CA VAL A 36 8.63 8.06 11.61
C VAL A 36 9.75 9.03 11.99
N SER A 37 10.82 8.58 12.63
CA SER A 37 11.96 9.44 12.98
C SER A 37 12.64 10.05 11.75
N PHE A 38 12.72 9.31 10.66
CA PHE A 38 13.29 9.77 9.38
C PHE A 38 12.35 10.69 8.61
N LEU A 39 11.04 10.51 8.80
CA LEU A 39 10.00 11.28 8.10
C LEU A 39 9.64 12.58 8.84
N ARG A 40 10.06 12.73 10.10
CA ARG A 40 9.73 13.90 10.91
C ARG A 40 10.35 15.16 10.30
N GLY A 41 9.51 16.15 10.02
CA GLY A 41 9.93 17.42 9.42
C GLY A 41 10.01 17.41 7.88
N PHE A 42 9.93 16.23 7.25
CA PHE A 42 9.81 16.14 5.79
C PHE A 42 8.45 16.68 5.33
N LYS A 43 8.48 17.58 4.35
CA LYS A 43 7.28 18.14 3.70
C LYS A 43 7.29 17.69 2.26
N GLY A 44 6.34 16.84 1.90
CA GLY A 44 6.26 16.28 0.56
C GLY A 44 5.48 14.97 0.55
N GLU A 45 5.56 14.29 -0.59
CA GLU A 45 4.90 13.02 -0.81
C GLU A 45 5.72 11.87 -0.23
N LEU A 46 5.05 10.99 0.52
CA LEU A 46 5.61 9.72 0.95
C LEU A 46 5.02 8.61 0.06
N VAL A 47 5.87 7.97 -0.73
CA VAL A 47 5.49 6.77 -1.49
C VAL A 47 5.84 5.53 -0.68
N VAL A 48 4.85 4.66 -0.49
CA VAL A 48 5.01 3.35 0.14
C VAL A 48 4.86 2.29 -0.94
N VAL A 49 5.84 1.40 -1.04
CA VAL A 49 5.86 0.26 -1.98
C VAL A 49 6.20 -1.00 -1.20
N PRO A 50 5.43 -2.09 -1.34
CA PRO A 50 5.77 -3.35 -0.70
C PRO A 50 6.93 -4.02 -1.44
N GLY A 51 7.82 -4.69 -0.70
CA GLY A 51 9.05 -5.28 -1.27
C GLY A 51 8.82 -6.50 -2.17
N ASP A 52 7.61 -7.04 -2.19
CA ASP A 52 7.19 -8.23 -2.93
C ASP A 52 6.40 -7.89 -4.21
N ALA A 53 6.42 -6.64 -4.69
CA ALA A 53 5.76 -6.20 -5.92
C ALA A 53 6.78 -6.09 -7.10
N PRO A 54 7.17 -7.20 -7.75
CA PRO A 54 8.26 -7.20 -8.74
C PRO A 54 7.91 -6.53 -10.08
N PHE A 55 6.64 -6.23 -10.33
CA PHE A 55 6.17 -5.72 -11.62
C PHE A 55 5.97 -4.21 -11.68
N ILE A 56 6.06 -3.53 -10.53
CA ILE A 56 5.89 -2.09 -10.47
C ILE A 56 7.01 -1.42 -11.24
N THR A 57 6.66 -0.43 -12.06
CA THR A 57 7.61 0.30 -12.90
C THR A 57 7.84 1.71 -12.35
N SER A 58 8.98 2.30 -12.71
CA SER A 58 9.25 3.71 -12.42
C SER A 58 8.20 4.63 -13.05
N SER A 59 7.77 4.35 -14.28
CA SER A 59 6.71 5.12 -14.97
C SER A 59 5.41 5.13 -14.17
N MET A 60 5.02 3.98 -13.59
CA MET A 60 3.78 3.90 -12.82
C MET A 60 3.88 4.66 -11.49
N LEU A 61 5.04 4.61 -10.82
CA LEU A 61 5.27 5.39 -9.61
C LEU A 61 5.28 6.91 -9.90
N ILE A 62 5.87 7.32 -11.02
CA ILE A 62 5.85 8.73 -11.46
C ILE A 62 4.42 9.18 -11.70
N GLU A 63 3.61 8.41 -12.44
CA GLU A 63 2.21 8.73 -12.71
C GLU A 63 1.39 8.83 -11.42
N LEU A 64 1.61 7.92 -10.47
CA LEU A 64 0.98 7.98 -9.13
C LEU A 64 1.32 9.27 -8.38
N ILE A 65 2.61 9.67 -8.38
CA ILE A 65 3.06 10.90 -7.73
C ILE A 65 2.47 12.14 -8.44
N GLU A 66 2.49 12.16 -9.77
CA GLU A 66 1.94 13.25 -10.57
C GLU A 66 0.44 13.42 -10.34
N HIS A 67 -0.32 12.33 -10.37
CA HIS A 67 -1.74 12.33 -10.01
C HIS A 67 -1.95 12.89 -8.61
N HIS A 68 -1.20 12.39 -7.62
CA HIS A 68 -1.30 12.86 -6.23
C HIS A 68 -1.00 14.36 -6.09
N ARG A 69 -0.01 14.88 -6.82
CA ARG A 69 0.32 16.32 -6.83
C ARG A 69 -0.74 17.18 -7.49
N GLN A 70 -1.33 16.69 -8.58
CA GLN A 70 -2.35 17.39 -9.33
C GLN A 70 -3.66 17.48 -8.53
N THR A 71 -4.07 16.37 -7.92
CA THR A 71 -5.35 16.32 -7.20
C THR A 71 -5.20 16.75 -5.73
N ARG A 72 -4.04 16.57 -5.10
CA ARG A 72 -3.73 16.92 -3.69
C ARG A 72 -4.60 16.24 -2.62
N PRO A 73 -4.91 14.94 -2.73
CA PRO A 73 -5.60 14.22 -1.68
C PRO A 73 -4.64 14.02 -0.50
N ALA A 74 -5.14 13.51 0.62
CA ALA A 74 -4.25 13.09 1.70
C ALA A 74 -3.58 11.75 1.42
N ALA A 75 -4.23 10.90 0.62
CA ALA A 75 -3.68 9.66 0.12
C ALA A 75 -4.20 9.35 -1.28
N THR A 76 -3.34 8.80 -2.12
CA THR A 76 -3.70 8.11 -3.37
C THR A 76 -3.27 6.66 -3.24
N VAL A 77 -4.19 5.75 -3.48
CA VAL A 77 -3.97 4.30 -3.41
C VAL A 77 -3.96 3.76 -4.84
N LEU A 78 -2.91 3.04 -5.21
CA LEU A 78 -2.88 2.33 -6.48
C LEU A 78 -3.74 1.07 -6.35
N THR A 79 -4.67 0.85 -7.27
CA THR A 79 -5.69 -0.21 -7.19
C THR A 79 -5.77 -0.97 -8.49
N ALA A 80 -6.30 -2.20 -8.46
CA ALA A 80 -6.51 -3.01 -9.66
C ALA A 80 -7.81 -3.80 -9.57
N LEU A 81 -8.36 -4.18 -10.73
CA LEU A 81 -9.45 -5.15 -10.80
C LEU A 81 -8.86 -6.54 -11.06
N LEU A 82 -9.10 -7.47 -10.14
CA LEU A 82 -8.72 -8.88 -10.30
C LEU A 82 -9.96 -9.78 -10.36
N PRO A 83 -10.02 -10.74 -11.30
CA PRO A 83 -11.10 -11.73 -11.33
C PRO A 83 -11.18 -12.55 -10.03
N ASP A 84 -10.00 -12.90 -9.50
CA ASP A 84 -9.83 -13.55 -8.20
C ASP A 84 -8.90 -12.68 -7.33
N PRO A 85 -9.50 -11.90 -6.40
CA PRO A 85 -8.75 -11.09 -5.44
C PRO A 85 -8.02 -11.87 -4.35
N SER A 86 -8.32 -13.15 -4.13
CA SER A 86 -7.67 -14.00 -3.13
C SER A 86 -7.34 -13.27 -1.81
N TYR A 87 -6.05 -13.08 -1.50
CA TYR A 87 -5.55 -12.52 -0.24
C TYR A 87 -5.53 -10.99 -0.18
N TYR A 88 -5.72 -10.28 -1.29
CA TYR A 88 -5.60 -8.82 -1.32
C TYR A 88 -6.68 -8.13 -0.48
N GLY A 89 -6.36 -6.97 0.11
CA GLY A 89 -7.37 -6.11 0.70
C GLY A 89 -8.38 -5.61 -0.35
N ARG A 90 -9.64 -5.43 0.06
CA ARG A 90 -10.76 -4.98 -0.77
C ARG A 90 -10.93 -3.47 -0.66
N ILE A 91 -11.11 -2.80 -1.79
CA ILE A 91 -11.38 -1.36 -1.84
C ILE A 91 -12.89 -1.12 -1.73
N VAL A 92 -13.32 -0.57 -0.60
CA VAL A 92 -14.71 -0.13 -0.44
C VAL A 92 -14.80 1.32 -0.91
N MET A 93 -15.57 1.55 -1.97
CA MET A 93 -15.70 2.85 -2.63
C MET A 93 -16.83 3.68 -2.02
N ASN A 94 -16.61 4.98 -1.86
CA ASN A 94 -17.66 5.96 -1.56
C ASN A 94 -18.19 6.66 -2.83
N GLY A 95 -17.94 6.06 -4.01
CA GLY A 95 -18.30 6.62 -5.31
C GLY A 95 -17.35 7.71 -5.81
N TYR A 96 -17.87 8.61 -6.65
CA TYR A 96 -17.14 9.75 -7.17
C TYR A 96 -17.49 11.01 -6.37
N ILE A 97 -16.48 11.69 -5.84
CA ILE A 97 -16.62 12.98 -5.14
C ILE A 97 -15.73 13.99 -5.85
N ASP A 98 -16.31 15.10 -6.30
CA ASP A 98 -15.62 16.14 -7.06
C ASP A 98 -14.87 15.61 -8.30
N GLY A 99 -15.39 14.56 -8.93
CA GLY A 99 -14.79 13.90 -10.10
C GLY A 99 -13.70 12.86 -9.77
N TYR A 100 -13.40 12.64 -8.49
CA TYR A 100 -12.37 11.69 -8.05
C TYR A 100 -12.97 10.44 -7.42
N ARG A 101 -12.30 9.30 -7.61
CA ARG A 101 -12.70 8.00 -7.07
C ARG A 101 -12.40 7.94 -5.58
N GLN A 102 -13.37 8.25 -4.73
CA GLN A 102 -13.18 8.31 -3.28
C GLN A 102 -13.24 6.90 -2.68
N ILE A 103 -12.22 6.56 -1.88
CA ILE A 103 -12.20 5.34 -1.08
C ILE A 103 -12.86 5.63 0.27
N GLU A 104 -13.79 4.78 0.71
CA GLU A 104 -14.37 4.81 2.06
C GLU A 104 -13.43 4.17 3.08
N ARG A 105 -12.97 2.95 2.78
CA ARG A 105 -12.03 2.17 3.60
C ARG A 105 -11.43 1.04 2.77
N ILE A 106 -10.39 0.44 3.31
CA ILE A 106 -9.78 -0.77 2.76
C ILE A 106 -9.93 -1.88 3.79
N VAL A 107 -10.38 -3.05 3.35
CA VAL A 107 -10.68 -4.18 4.24
C VAL A 107 -9.76 -5.34 3.89
N GLU A 108 -8.92 -5.78 4.82
CA GLU A 108 -8.07 -6.95 4.61
C GLU A 108 -8.92 -8.21 4.36
N SER A 109 -8.45 -9.11 3.49
CA SER A 109 -9.20 -10.32 3.10
C SER A 109 -9.57 -11.20 4.31
N LYS A 110 -8.73 -11.22 5.35
CA LYS A 110 -9.00 -11.97 6.60
C LYS A 110 -10.15 -11.36 7.42
N ASP A 111 -10.31 -10.04 7.34
CA ASP A 111 -11.30 -9.27 8.11
C ASP A 111 -12.62 -9.10 7.35
N ALA A 112 -12.57 -9.20 6.02
CA ALA A 112 -13.72 -9.04 5.13
C ALA A 112 -14.88 -10.03 5.44
N SER A 113 -16.09 -9.49 5.33
CA SER A 113 -17.36 -10.22 5.25
C SER A 113 -17.50 -10.94 3.90
N SER A 114 -18.48 -11.84 3.81
CA SER A 114 -18.77 -12.54 2.56
C SER A 114 -19.12 -11.57 1.43
N GLU A 115 -19.84 -10.48 1.73
CA GLU A 115 -20.19 -9.44 0.78
C GLU A 115 -18.97 -8.63 0.33
N GLU A 116 -18.08 -8.27 1.25
CA GLU A 116 -16.84 -7.56 0.91
C GLU A 116 -15.88 -8.44 0.09
N LEU A 117 -15.85 -9.75 0.32
CA LEU A 117 -15.00 -10.67 -0.43
C LEU A 117 -15.36 -10.74 -1.92
N GLU A 118 -16.59 -10.40 -2.30
CA GLU A 118 -17.04 -10.29 -3.69
C GLU A 118 -16.48 -9.06 -4.43
N ILE A 119 -16.00 -8.04 -3.70
CA ILE A 119 -15.37 -6.85 -4.29
C ILE A 119 -14.13 -7.28 -5.07
N LYS A 120 -14.11 -6.94 -6.37
CA LYS A 120 -13.01 -7.29 -7.29
C LYS A 120 -11.88 -6.25 -7.34
N GLU A 121 -12.12 -5.06 -6.82
CA GLU A 121 -11.11 -4.02 -6.76
C GLU A 121 -10.24 -4.19 -5.52
N ILE A 122 -8.93 -4.33 -5.75
CA ILE A 122 -7.96 -4.67 -4.74
C ILE A 122 -7.06 -3.50 -4.37
N ASN A 123 -6.60 -3.53 -3.12
CA ASN A 123 -5.50 -2.72 -2.63
C ASN A 123 -4.18 -3.34 -3.05
N SER A 124 -3.37 -2.60 -3.83
CA SER A 124 -2.03 -3.07 -4.22
C SER A 124 -1.00 -3.01 -3.09
N GLY A 125 -1.30 -2.29 -1.99
CA GLY A 125 -0.31 -1.95 -0.98
C GLY A 125 0.65 -0.83 -1.39
N ILE A 126 0.44 -0.22 -2.57
CA ILE A 126 1.20 0.94 -3.07
C ILE A 126 0.41 2.21 -2.83
N TYR A 127 1.03 3.16 -2.13
CA TYR A 127 0.39 4.40 -1.69
C TYR A 127 1.28 5.60 -2.00
N CYS A 128 0.63 6.75 -2.24
CA CYS A 128 1.26 8.05 -2.19
C CYS A 128 0.50 8.90 -1.16
N PHE A 129 1.17 9.31 -0.10
CA PHE A 129 0.59 10.08 1.00
C PHE A 129 1.13 11.50 1.04
N ASP A 130 0.30 12.45 1.44
CA ASP A 130 0.78 13.69 2.03
C ASP A 130 1.36 13.36 3.41
N ASN A 131 2.69 13.47 3.56
CA ASN A 131 3.37 13.09 4.79
C ASN A 131 2.88 13.87 6.01
N GLN A 132 2.51 15.15 5.84
CA GLN A 132 2.05 16.00 6.94
C GLN A 132 0.65 15.61 7.41
N ARG A 133 -0.19 15.06 6.52
CA ARG A 133 -1.52 14.53 6.85
C ARG A 133 -1.46 13.11 7.40
N LEU A 134 -0.50 12.30 6.96
CA LEU A 134 -0.32 10.92 7.38
C LEU A 134 0.28 10.80 8.79
N LEU A 135 1.42 11.45 9.05
CA LEU A 135 2.19 11.22 10.27
C LEU A 135 1.40 11.39 11.58
N PRO A 136 0.52 12.40 11.73
CA PRO A 136 -0.30 12.55 12.93
C PRO A 136 -1.26 11.38 13.18
N LEU A 137 -1.61 10.62 12.14
CA LEU A 137 -2.59 9.53 12.24
C LEU A 137 -1.97 8.17 12.58
N LEU A 138 -0.68 7.96 12.29
CA LEU A 138 -0.02 6.68 12.57
C LEU A 138 -0.16 6.23 14.04
N PRO A 139 -0.01 7.10 15.06
CA PRO A 139 -0.20 6.69 16.46
C PRO A 139 -1.60 6.17 16.78
N HIS A 140 -2.61 6.52 15.99
CA HIS A 140 -4.00 6.12 16.18
C HIS A 140 -4.35 4.78 15.55
N LEU A 141 -3.43 4.17 14.79
CA LEU A 141 -3.61 2.79 14.31
C LEU A 141 -3.73 1.84 15.51
N SER A 142 -4.71 0.95 15.45
CA SER A 142 -5.00 -0.02 16.50
C SER A 142 -4.74 -1.46 16.01
N ARG A 143 -4.92 -2.43 16.91
CA ARG A 143 -4.80 -3.88 16.62
C ARG A 143 -6.13 -4.61 16.87
N SER A 144 -7.26 -3.92 16.74
CA SER A 144 -8.58 -4.48 17.05
C SER A 144 -9.17 -5.34 15.91
N ASN A 145 -8.40 -5.60 14.86
CA ASN A 145 -8.77 -6.52 13.77
C ASN A 145 -8.52 -7.99 14.15
N LYS A 146 -9.02 -8.92 13.33
CA LYS A 146 -8.87 -10.37 13.53
C LYS A 146 -7.41 -10.82 13.50
N GLY A 147 -6.53 -10.08 12.80
CA GLY A 147 -5.10 -10.35 12.74
C GLY A 147 -4.32 -9.92 13.99
N GLY A 148 -4.86 -9.02 14.81
CA GLY A 148 -4.13 -8.45 15.95
C GLY A 148 -2.91 -7.62 15.52
N GLU A 149 -2.95 -7.01 14.34
CA GLU A 149 -1.83 -6.28 13.70
C GLU A 149 -2.20 -4.80 13.47
N TYR A 150 -1.20 -3.93 13.34
CA TYR A 150 -1.39 -2.56 12.88
C TYR A 150 -1.43 -2.55 11.36
N TYR A 151 -2.61 -2.45 10.78
CA TYR A 151 -2.75 -2.38 9.33
C TYR A 151 -2.56 -0.97 8.81
N LEU A 152 -1.71 -0.79 7.79
CA LEU A 152 -1.58 0.50 7.10
C LEU A 152 -2.89 0.90 6.40
N THR A 153 -3.69 -0.09 5.99
CA THR A 153 -5.00 0.11 5.35
C THR A 153 -5.98 0.87 6.23
N ASP A 154 -5.90 0.73 7.56
CA ASP A 154 -6.74 1.45 8.53
C ASP A 154 -6.52 2.97 8.50
N VAL A 155 -5.37 3.44 8.02
CA VAL A 155 -5.10 4.89 7.86
C VAL A 155 -6.13 5.55 6.93
N VAL A 156 -6.63 4.83 5.92
CA VAL A 156 -7.64 5.37 5.00
C VAL A 156 -8.89 5.81 5.74
N GLU A 157 -9.37 4.98 6.66
CA GLU A 157 -10.54 5.32 7.46
C GLU A 157 -10.26 6.49 8.42
N LEU A 158 -9.06 6.54 9.01
CA LEU A 158 -8.64 7.66 9.87
C LEU A 158 -8.58 8.98 9.09
N LEU A 159 -8.09 8.98 7.85
CA LEU A 159 -8.07 10.14 6.97
C LEU A 159 -9.50 10.61 6.65
N ASN A 160 -10.38 9.68 6.30
CA ASN A 160 -11.78 9.98 6.02
C ASN A 160 -12.52 10.55 7.24
N LYS A 161 -12.24 10.05 8.45
CA LYS A 161 -12.77 10.62 9.71
C LYS A 161 -12.32 12.06 9.94
N GLN A 162 -11.15 12.46 9.43
CA GLN A 162 -10.67 13.84 9.42
C GLN A 162 -11.20 14.66 8.22
N LYS A 163 -12.13 14.12 7.43
CA LYS A 163 -12.66 14.71 6.19
C LYS A 163 -11.56 15.00 5.16
N LEU A 164 -10.47 14.24 5.20
CA LEU A 164 -9.38 14.33 4.24
C LEU A 164 -9.65 13.36 3.09
N ARG A 165 -9.46 13.85 1.86
CA ARG A 165 -9.76 13.07 0.65
C ARG A 165 -8.78 11.91 0.47
N VAL A 166 -9.28 10.74 0.08
CA VAL A 166 -8.49 9.54 -0.22
C VAL A 166 -8.94 8.97 -1.55
N GLU A 167 -8.03 8.90 -2.51
CA GLU A 167 -8.36 8.58 -3.90
C GLU A 167 -7.86 7.19 -4.31
N ALA A 168 -8.64 6.49 -5.14
CA ALA A 168 -8.22 5.29 -5.85
C ALA A 168 -7.72 5.65 -7.26
N MET A 169 -6.47 5.34 -7.56
CA MET A 169 -5.93 5.33 -8.92
C MET A 169 -5.92 3.90 -9.42
N LYS A 170 -6.77 3.57 -10.39
CA LYS A 170 -6.88 2.20 -10.93
C LYS A 170 -5.91 2.02 -12.08
N VAL A 171 -5.08 0.98 -12.01
CA VAL A 171 -4.21 0.59 -13.14
C VAL A 171 -5.03 -0.09 -14.23
N GLU A 172 -4.63 0.14 -15.48
CA GLU A 172 -5.22 -0.54 -16.63
C GLU A 172 -4.77 -2.00 -16.72
N ASP A 173 -3.46 -2.25 -16.58
CA ASP A 173 -2.90 -3.59 -16.50
C ASP A 173 -2.73 -4.03 -15.04
N PRO A 174 -3.59 -4.94 -14.53
CA PRO A 174 -3.49 -5.41 -13.15
C PRO A 174 -2.17 -6.14 -12.85
N GLN A 175 -1.44 -6.62 -13.87
CA GLN A 175 -0.16 -7.31 -13.65
C GLN A 175 0.89 -6.42 -13.00
N ILE A 176 0.83 -5.10 -13.21
CA ILE A 176 1.81 -4.13 -12.70
C ILE A 176 1.83 -4.10 -11.16
N VAL A 177 0.71 -4.44 -10.53
CA VAL A 177 0.56 -4.35 -9.06
C VAL A 177 0.47 -5.72 -8.38
N LEU A 178 0.73 -6.82 -9.10
CA LEU A 178 0.72 -8.14 -8.49
C LEU A 178 1.94 -8.32 -7.57
N GLY A 179 1.66 -8.72 -6.32
CA GLY A 179 2.63 -9.18 -5.35
C GLY A 179 2.98 -10.67 -5.50
N VAL A 180 3.93 -11.13 -4.68
CA VAL A 180 4.40 -12.52 -4.63
C VAL A 180 4.42 -13.01 -3.18
N ASN A 181 3.43 -13.81 -2.83
CA ASN A 181 3.22 -14.31 -1.47
C ASN A 181 3.46 -15.83 -1.34
N THR A 182 3.50 -16.56 -2.46
CA THR A 182 3.73 -18.02 -2.45
C THR A 182 4.79 -18.46 -3.47
N PRO A 183 5.39 -19.65 -3.32
CA PRO A 183 6.29 -20.22 -4.33
C PRO A 183 5.64 -20.36 -5.71
N GLU A 184 4.34 -20.66 -5.78
CA GLU A 184 3.58 -20.75 -7.02
C GLU A 184 3.47 -19.38 -7.71
N GLU A 185 3.22 -18.32 -6.92
CA GLU A 185 3.21 -16.94 -7.40
C GLU A 185 4.58 -16.51 -7.88
N LEU A 186 5.67 -16.89 -7.19
CA LEU A 186 7.03 -16.61 -7.62
C LEU A 186 7.34 -17.27 -8.97
N LYS A 187 6.95 -18.54 -9.13
CA LYS A 187 7.10 -19.26 -10.40
C LYS A 187 6.30 -18.60 -11.53
N ARG A 188 5.08 -18.15 -11.24
CA ARG A 188 4.28 -17.36 -12.18
C ARG A 188 4.98 -16.05 -12.51
N ALA A 189 5.56 -15.39 -11.52
CA ALA A 189 6.18 -14.10 -11.71
C ALA A 189 7.39 -14.16 -12.65
N TRP A 190 8.24 -15.18 -12.48
CA TRP A 190 9.33 -15.48 -13.40
C TRP A 190 8.89 -15.66 -14.85
N LYS A 191 7.75 -16.33 -15.09
CA LYS A 191 7.20 -16.50 -16.45
C LYS A 191 6.75 -15.18 -17.05
N ILE A 192 6.18 -14.27 -16.25
CA ILE A 192 5.74 -12.95 -16.72
C ILE A 192 6.96 -12.07 -17.02
N LEU A 193 7.91 -11.99 -16.09
CA LEU A 193 9.15 -11.21 -16.28
C LEU A 193 9.96 -11.70 -17.48
N GLY A 194 10.03 -13.02 -17.70
CA GLY A 194 10.73 -13.60 -18.86
C GLY A 194 10.11 -13.23 -20.20
N LYS A 195 8.82 -12.88 -20.24
CA LYS A 195 8.12 -12.42 -21.47
C LYS A 195 8.24 -10.91 -21.71
N ARG A 196 8.73 -10.15 -20.72
CA ARG A 196 8.92 -8.69 -20.81
C ARG A 196 10.34 -8.30 -21.28
N LYS A 197 11.24 -9.27 -21.42
CA LYS A 197 12.55 -9.11 -22.07
C LYS A 197 12.39 -9.16 -23.58
#